data_AF-A0A929AQS0-F1
#
_entry.id   AF-A0A929AQS0-F1
#
_cell.length_a   1.000
_cell.length_b   1.000
_cell.length_c   1.000
_cell.angle_alpha   90.00
_cell.angle_beta   90.00
_cell.angle_gamma   90.00
#
_symmetry.space_group_name_H-M   'P 1'
#
loop_
_entity.id
_entity.type
_entity.pdbx_description
1 polymer ?
#
loop_
_entity_poly.entity_id
_entity_poly.type
_entity_poly.pdbx_seq_one_letter_code
_entity_poly.pdbx_strand_id
1 'polypeptide(L)'
;MTLTINPGQTDFKPSARLLAELKLLEKVAKTVLIGSKTVGDIQYTAVLVKGMPLSSRKFNVSNTDVLFLLPPDYPRLPPIGCYLNYPWNTVGQGDHHFTHQSYYGAPFLSEEGWYWYCVGLGGGFNRDRWLNAWRPNNKPEQGHNLATLFVTARHAINTDD
;
A
#
# COMPACT_ATOMS: atom_id res chain seq x y z
N MET A 1 18.81 8.20 5.77
CA MET A 1 17.81 9.12 6.35
C MET A 1 17.51 10.20 5.32
N THR A 2 16.34 10.13 4.68
CA THR A 2 15.66 11.30 4.10
C THR A 2 14.17 10.98 4.13
N LEU A 3 13.55 11.24 5.28
CA LEU A 3 12.09 11.34 5.40
C LEU A 3 11.70 12.63 4.68
N THR A 4 11.43 12.55 3.38
CA THR A 4 10.94 13.72 2.65
C THR A 4 9.44 13.82 2.92
N ILE A 5 9.11 14.62 3.93
CA ILE A 5 7.79 15.23 4.11
C ILE A 5 7.53 16.05 2.83
N ASN A 6 6.41 15.78 2.17
CA ASN A 6 6.04 16.45 0.93
C ASN A 6 6.16 17.99 1.07
N PRO A 7 6.96 18.70 0.24
CA PRO A 7 7.22 20.13 0.39
C PRO A 7 6.00 21.05 0.16
N GLY A 8 4.83 20.49 -0.19
CA GLY A 8 3.58 21.23 -0.41
C GLY A 8 2.59 21.19 0.76
N GLN A 9 2.85 20.45 1.84
CA GLN A 9 1.97 20.39 3.01
C GLN A 9 2.78 20.59 4.30
N THR A 10 2.79 21.83 4.78
CA THR A 10 3.52 22.24 5.99
C THR A 10 2.96 21.65 7.28
N ASP A 11 1.71 21.17 7.25
CA ASP A 11 0.96 20.79 8.47
C ASP A 11 0.81 19.28 8.67
N PHE A 12 1.31 18.45 7.74
CA PHE A 12 1.22 17.01 7.88
C PHE A 12 2.16 16.50 8.97
N LYS A 13 1.60 16.00 10.08
CA LYS A 13 2.33 15.43 11.20
C LYS A 13 1.99 13.94 11.36
N PRO A 14 2.91 13.02 11.03
CA PRO A 14 2.70 11.60 11.28
C PRO A 14 2.50 11.33 12.77
N SER A 15 1.61 10.38 13.09
CA SER A 15 1.45 9.91 14.47
C SER A 15 2.72 9.19 14.96
N ALA A 16 2.94 9.13 16.28
CA ALA A 16 4.06 8.36 16.85
C ALA A 16 4.06 6.90 16.40
N ARG A 17 2.86 6.32 16.26
CA ARG A 17 2.64 4.99 15.69
C ARG A 17 3.19 4.89 14.27
N LEU A 18 2.81 5.82 13.40
CA LEU A 18 3.24 5.81 12.00
C LEU A 18 4.76 6.03 11.85
N LEU A 19 5.35 6.92 12.65
CA LEU A 19 6.80 7.13 12.67
C LEU A 19 7.56 5.85 13.02
N ALA A 20 7.07 5.07 13.99
CA ALA A 20 7.68 3.80 14.36
C ALA A 20 7.57 2.76 13.24
N GLU A 21 6.42 2.69 12.56
CA GLU A 21 6.24 1.80 11.42
C GLU A 21 7.08 2.18 10.20
N LEU A 22 7.26 3.48 9.94
CA LEU A 22 8.13 3.94 8.85
C LEU A 22 9.58 3.46 9.07
N LYS A 23 10.09 3.48 10.31
CA LYS A 23 11.40 2.91 10.64
C LYS A 23 11.48 1.40 10.40
N LEU A 24 10.37 0.69 10.55
CA LEU A 24 10.31 -0.75 10.22
C LEU A 24 10.27 -0.94 8.70
N LEU A 25 9.49 -0.13 7.99
CA LEU A 25 9.36 -0.18 6.53
C LEU A 25 10.68 0.14 5.83
N GLU A 26 11.47 1.08 6.33
CA GLU A 26 12.81 1.42 5.81
C GLU A 26 13.78 0.22 5.80
N LYS A 27 13.52 -0.82 6.62
CA LYS A 27 14.34 -2.05 6.60
C LYS A 27 14.09 -2.92 5.37
N VAL A 28 12.94 -2.76 4.72
CA VAL A 28 12.49 -3.59 3.59
C VAL A 28 12.22 -2.79 2.31
N ALA A 29 12.16 -1.46 2.40
CA ALA A 29 11.93 -0.53 1.30
C ALA A 29 13.03 0.54 1.24
N LYS A 30 13.58 0.81 0.05
CA LYS A 30 14.73 1.71 -0.13
C LYS A 30 14.36 3.19 -0.03
N THR A 31 13.21 3.56 -0.58
CA THR A 31 12.79 4.96 -0.72
C THR A 31 11.32 5.06 -0.39
N VAL A 32 11.01 5.79 0.69
CA VAL A 32 9.67 5.97 1.21
C VAL A 32 9.38 7.46 1.29
N LEU A 33 8.26 7.87 0.70
CA LEU A 33 7.72 9.22 0.76
C LEU A 33 6.39 9.17 1.52
N ILE A 34 6.08 10.25 2.23
CA ILE A 34 4.85 10.37 2.99
C ILE A 34 4.21 11.74 2.78
N GLY A 35 2.88 11.75 2.70
CA GLY A 35 2.08 12.96 2.66
C GLY A 35 0.63 12.66 2.98
N SER A 36 -0.27 13.55 2.60
CA SER A 36 -1.70 13.26 2.62
C SER A 36 -2.30 13.34 1.22
N LYS A 37 -3.41 12.64 1.03
CA LYS A 37 -4.22 12.69 -0.18
C LYS A 37 -5.69 12.71 0.22
N THR A 38 -6.43 13.70 -0.29
CA THR A 38 -7.87 13.76 -0.10
C THR A 38 -8.56 13.12 -1.29
N VAL A 39 -9.52 12.23 -1.03
CA VAL A 39 -10.40 11.64 -2.04
C VAL A 39 -11.84 11.78 -1.53
N GLY A 40 -12.67 12.54 -2.25
CA GLY A 40 -13.96 12.98 -1.73
C GLY A 40 -13.76 13.74 -0.42
N ASP A 41 -14.48 13.34 0.63
CA ASP A 41 -14.41 13.97 1.96
C ASP A 41 -13.41 13.30 2.92
N ILE A 42 -12.64 12.31 2.45
CA ILE A 42 -11.72 11.54 3.29
C ILE A 42 -10.29 11.96 3.02
N GLN A 43 -9.59 12.42 4.06
CA GLN A 43 -8.15 12.67 4.03
C GLN A 43 -7.39 11.42 4.45
N TYR A 44 -6.68 10.81 3.51
CA TYR A 44 -5.81 9.67 3.77
C TYR A 44 -4.39 10.14 4.08
N THR A 45 -3.69 9.36 4.91
CA THR A 45 -2.23 9.41 4.92
C THR A 45 -1.70 8.57 3.76
N ALA A 46 -0.98 9.19 2.84
CA ALA A 46 -0.40 8.54 1.67
C ALA A 46 1.04 8.12 1.97
N VAL A 47 1.33 6.83 1.85
CA VAL A 47 2.68 6.26 1.99
C VAL A 47 3.09 5.68 0.64
N LEU A 48 4.11 6.27 0.03
CA LEU A 48 4.60 5.93 -1.29
C LEU A 48 5.97 5.26 -1.18
N VAL A 49 6.06 3.99 -1.59
CA VAL A 49 7.31 3.26 -1.74
C VAL A 49 7.74 3.35 -3.20
N LYS A 50 8.93 3.91 -3.46
CA LYS A 50 9.43 4.10 -4.83
C LYS A 50 10.23 2.89 -5.30
N GLY A 51 10.04 2.52 -6.57
CA GLY A 51 10.90 1.58 -7.29
C GLY A 51 10.97 0.17 -6.70
N MET A 52 9.84 -0.34 -6.17
CA MET A 52 9.73 -1.75 -5.78
C MET A 52 10.08 -2.65 -6.97
N PRO A 53 11.06 -3.57 -6.83
CA PRO A 53 11.42 -4.49 -7.90
C PRO A 53 10.27 -5.41 -8.30
N LEU A 54 10.22 -5.75 -9.58
CA LEU A 54 9.24 -6.64 -10.18
C LEU A 54 9.87 -7.85 -10.83
N SER A 55 9.15 -8.96 -10.76
CA SER A 55 9.50 -10.23 -11.39
C SER A 55 9.33 -10.10 -12.90
N SER A 56 10.43 -10.31 -13.63
CA SER A 56 10.42 -10.39 -15.10
C SER A 56 9.59 -11.55 -15.65
N ARG A 57 9.16 -12.48 -14.78
CA ARG A 57 8.24 -13.56 -15.17
C ARG A 57 6.79 -13.09 -15.34
N LYS A 58 6.38 -12.03 -14.64
CA LYS A 58 5.01 -11.49 -14.65
C LYS A 58 4.90 -10.16 -15.40
N PHE A 59 5.98 -9.37 -15.40
CA PHE A 59 5.95 -7.99 -15.84
C PHE A 59 7.06 -7.64 -16.83
N ASN A 60 6.71 -6.82 -17.83
CA ASN A 60 7.64 -6.29 -18.83
C ASN A 60 8.46 -5.08 -18.36
N VAL A 61 8.26 -4.62 -17.13
CA VAL A 61 9.10 -3.60 -16.48
C VAL A 61 9.71 -4.16 -15.21
N SER A 62 10.87 -3.61 -14.83
CA SER A 62 11.66 -4.10 -13.70
C SER A 62 11.23 -3.53 -12.34
N ASN A 63 10.41 -2.47 -12.32
CA ASN A 63 10.07 -1.76 -11.10
C ASN A 63 8.68 -1.10 -11.20
N THR A 64 8.03 -0.92 -10.06
CA THR A 64 6.83 -0.09 -9.88
C THR A 64 6.93 0.70 -8.59
N ASP A 65 6.24 1.83 -8.51
CA ASP A 65 5.95 2.45 -7.23
C ASP A 65 4.73 1.77 -6.59
N VAL A 66 4.68 1.77 -5.27
CA VAL A 66 3.57 1.24 -4.47
C VAL A 66 3.03 2.33 -3.56
N LEU A 67 1.74 2.62 -3.65
CA LEU A 67 1.05 3.59 -2.81
C LEU A 67 0.09 2.88 -1.86
N PHE A 68 0.21 3.16 -0.57
CA PHE A 68 -0.78 2.82 0.45
C PHE A 68 -1.55 4.07 0.85
N LEU A 69 -2.87 3.98 0.88
CA LEU A 69 -3.75 4.99 1.46
C LEU A 69 -4.23 4.52 2.82
N LEU A 70 -3.67 5.09 3.87
CA LEU A 70 -4.05 4.78 5.24
C LEU A 70 -5.30 5.60 5.60
N PRO A 71 -6.38 4.96 6.07
CA PRO A 71 -7.58 5.67 6.49
C PRO A 71 -7.29 6.52 7.74
N PRO A 72 -8.13 7.53 8.05
CA PRO A 72 -7.99 8.38 9.25
C PRO A 72 -7.86 7.57 10.55
N ASP A 73 -8.53 6.43 10.61
CA ASP A 73 -8.55 5.53 11.76
C ASP A 73 -7.33 4.58 11.84
N TYR A 74 -6.35 4.68 10.95
CA TYR A 74 -5.15 3.85 11.02
C TYR A 74 -4.43 4.04 12.37
N PRO A 75 -3.99 2.97 13.07
CA PRO A 75 -3.92 1.57 12.64
C PRO A 75 -5.14 0.73 13.05
N ARG A 76 -6.22 1.31 13.59
CA ARG A 76 -7.44 0.56 13.93
C ARG A 76 -8.05 -0.07 12.69
N LEU A 77 -8.05 0.65 11.57
CA LEU A 77 -8.43 0.13 10.26
C LEU A 77 -7.19 -0.03 9.37
N PRO A 78 -7.05 -1.16 8.63
CA PRO A 78 -6.00 -1.32 7.64
C PRO A 78 -6.26 -0.47 6.38
N PRO A 79 -5.22 -0.21 5.56
CA PRO A 79 -5.44 0.27 4.19
C PRO A 79 -6.20 -0.77 3.36
N ILE A 80 -7.01 -0.28 2.42
CA ILE A 80 -7.81 -1.12 1.52
C ILE A 80 -6.96 -1.45 0.30
N GLY A 81 -6.14 -2.49 0.40
CA GLY A 81 -5.19 -2.87 -0.65
C GLY A 81 -4.04 -1.87 -0.83
N CYS A 82 -3.40 -1.90 -2.00
CA CYS A 82 -2.39 -0.93 -2.42
C CYS A 82 -2.62 -0.50 -3.87
N TYR A 83 -1.87 0.50 -4.33
CA TYR A 83 -1.93 0.98 -5.71
C TYR A 83 -0.55 0.90 -6.37
N LEU A 84 -0.54 0.57 -7.66
CA LEU A 84 0.65 0.53 -8.51
C LEU A 84 0.55 1.62 -9.58
N ASN A 85 1.66 2.29 -9.90
CA ASN A 85 1.68 3.40 -10.86
C ASN A 85 1.91 2.99 -12.31
N TYR A 86 1.58 1.74 -12.65
CA TYR A 86 1.81 1.20 -13.97
C TYR A 86 0.58 0.38 -14.41
N PRO A 87 0.00 0.68 -15.59
CA PRO A 87 -1.01 -0.17 -16.22
C PRO A 87 -0.35 -1.36 -16.90
N TRP A 88 -0.74 -2.58 -16.54
CA TRP A 88 0.07 -3.76 -16.88
C TRP A 88 -0.31 -4.41 -18.21
N ASN A 89 0.60 -4.30 -19.18
CA ASN A 89 0.87 -5.37 -20.12
C ASN A 89 1.43 -6.58 -19.35
N THR A 90 0.54 -7.40 -18.79
CA THR A 90 0.89 -8.69 -18.19
C THR A 90 1.25 -9.70 -19.28
N VAL A 91 2.10 -10.67 -18.97
CA VAL A 91 2.30 -11.84 -19.84
C VAL A 91 1.27 -12.92 -19.45
N GLY A 92 0.53 -13.47 -20.42
CA GLY A 92 -0.45 -14.55 -20.16
C GLY A 92 -1.89 -14.07 -19.87
N GLN A 93 -2.60 -14.77 -18.97
CA GLN A 93 -4.04 -14.57 -18.68
C GLN A 93 -4.35 -13.32 -17.82
N GLY A 94 -3.33 -12.56 -17.42
CA GLY A 94 -3.49 -11.42 -16.51
C GLY A 94 -3.56 -11.82 -15.05
N ASP A 95 -3.13 -10.90 -14.18
CA ASP A 95 -3.16 -11.08 -12.73
C ASP A 95 -4.58 -10.84 -12.19
N HIS A 96 -5.21 -11.86 -11.59
CA HIS A 96 -6.59 -11.78 -11.09
C HIS A 96 -6.78 -10.77 -9.94
N HIS A 97 -5.70 -10.31 -9.31
CA HIS A 97 -5.74 -9.25 -8.31
C HIS A 97 -5.83 -7.85 -8.93
N PHE A 98 -5.65 -7.76 -10.26
CA PHE A 98 -5.74 -6.53 -11.04
C PHE A 98 -7.06 -6.47 -11.80
N THR A 99 -8.01 -5.73 -11.23
CA THR A 99 -9.40 -5.79 -11.68
C THR A 99 -9.83 -4.55 -12.46
N HIS A 100 -8.90 -3.64 -12.76
CA HIS A 100 -9.14 -2.31 -13.35
C HIS A 100 -10.20 -1.46 -12.60
N GLN A 101 -10.62 -1.91 -11.43
CA GLN A 101 -11.59 -1.30 -10.54
C GLN A 101 -11.06 -1.37 -9.12
N SER A 102 -11.57 -0.49 -8.27
CA SER A 102 -11.30 -0.53 -6.84
C SER A 102 -12.47 -1.20 -6.13
N TYR A 103 -12.19 -2.11 -5.18
CA TYR A 103 -13.24 -2.77 -4.39
C TYR A 103 -13.21 -2.35 -2.92
N TYR A 104 -14.26 -2.74 -2.18
CA TYR A 104 -14.36 -2.59 -0.72
C TYR A 104 -14.31 -1.13 -0.23
N GLY A 105 -14.65 -0.18 -1.08
CA GLY A 105 -14.60 1.25 -0.77
C GLY A 105 -13.21 1.87 -0.96
N ALA A 106 -12.27 1.18 -1.60
CA ALA A 106 -11.01 1.78 -2.01
C ALA A 106 -11.26 2.90 -3.05
N PRO A 107 -10.59 4.06 -2.93
CA PRO A 107 -10.59 5.10 -3.94
C PRO A 107 -10.26 4.59 -5.34
N PHE A 108 -10.94 5.13 -6.36
CA PHE A 108 -10.60 4.90 -7.77
C PHE A 108 -9.66 6.01 -8.24
N LEU A 109 -8.44 5.65 -8.64
CA LEU A 109 -7.35 6.59 -8.90
C LEU A 109 -6.67 6.38 -10.27
N SER A 110 -7.32 5.64 -11.17
CA SER A 110 -6.72 5.27 -12.46
C SER A 110 -6.47 6.48 -13.36
N GLU A 111 -7.30 7.53 -13.26
CA GLU A 111 -7.12 8.81 -13.94
C GLU A 111 -5.84 9.53 -13.49
N GLU A 112 -5.34 9.21 -12.29
CA GLU A 112 -4.07 9.70 -11.74
C GLU A 112 -2.91 8.73 -12.00
N GLY A 113 -3.13 7.70 -12.82
CA GLY A 113 -2.14 6.66 -13.13
C GLY A 113 -1.96 5.62 -12.02
N TRP A 114 -2.83 5.58 -11.01
CA TRP A 114 -2.76 4.65 -9.89
C TRP A 114 -3.82 3.56 -10.00
N TYR A 115 -3.36 2.32 -10.09
CA TYR A 115 -4.22 1.18 -10.28
C TYR A 115 -4.27 0.34 -9.02
N TRP A 116 -5.48 0.11 -8.53
CA TRP A 116 -5.70 -0.66 -7.31
C TRP A 116 -5.30 -2.13 -7.51
N TYR A 117 -4.53 -2.65 -6.55
CA TYR A 117 -4.05 -4.01 -6.50
C TYR A 117 -4.53 -4.68 -5.21
N CYS A 118 -5.24 -5.79 -5.40
CA CYS A 118 -5.96 -6.49 -4.35
C CYS A 118 -5.01 -7.31 -3.46
N VAL A 119 -4.42 -6.70 -2.42
CA VAL A 119 -3.59 -7.41 -1.40
C VAL A 119 -4.19 -7.32 0.00
N GLY A 120 -4.46 -8.49 0.59
CA GLY A 120 -4.95 -8.66 1.95
C GLY A 120 -4.05 -9.60 2.74
N LEU A 121 -3.89 -9.34 4.05
CA LEU A 121 -3.15 -10.22 4.95
C LEU A 121 -3.99 -11.48 5.27
N GLY A 122 -4.11 -12.41 4.32
CA GLY A 122 -4.44 -13.82 4.60
C GLY A 122 -5.91 -14.22 4.80
N GLY A 123 -6.91 -13.42 4.43
CA GLY A 123 -8.34 -13.74 4.71
C GLY A 123 -9.27 -13.95 3.50
N GLY A 124 -8.80 -13.63 2.29
CA GLY A 124 -9.70 -13.30 1.19
C GLY A 124 -10.49 -12.00 1.47
N PHE A 125 -11.12 -11.44 0.45
CA PHE A 125 -11.77 -10.14 0.55
C PHE A 125 -13.28 -10.23 0.76
N ASN A 126 -13.67 -10.84 1.87
CA ASN A 126 -14.90 -10.46 2.54
C ASN A 126 -14.53 -9.34 3.52
N ARG A 127 -15.27 -8.22 3.54
CA ARG A 127 -15.03 -7.09 4.47
C ARG A 127 -14.79 -7.57 5.91
N ASP A 128 -15.58 -8.54 6.37
CA ASP A 128 -15.45 -9.10 7.71
C ASP A 128 -14.15 -9.90 7.86
N ARG A 129 -13.76 -10.71 6.87
CA ARG A 129 -12.51 -11.49 6.91
C ARG A 129 -11.27 -10.60 6.84
N TRP A 130 -11.28 -9.59 5.98
CA TRP A 130 -10.19 -8.62 5.84
C TRP A 130 -9.98 -7.81 7.12
N LEU A 131 -11.06 -7.30 7.73
CA LEU A 131 -10.98 -6.61 9.02
C LEU A 131 -10.53 -7.55 10.15
N ASN A 132 -11.01 -8.80 10.17
CA ASN A 132 -10.64 -9.78 11.21
C ASN A 132 -9.21 -10.32 11.07
N ALA A 133 -8.63 -10.24 9.87
CA ALA A 133 -7.25 -10.66 9.64
C ALA A 133 -6.23 -9.55 10.01
N TRP A 134 -6.66 -8.29 10.06
CA TRP A 134 -5.82 -7.19 10.52
C TRP A 134 -5.66 -7.22 12.05
N ARG A 135 -4.44 -7.48 12.52
CA ARG A 135 -4.10 -7.63 13.94
C ARG A 135 -2.99 -6.64 14.33
N PRO A 136 -3.30 -5.33 14.40
CA PRO A 136 -2.34 -4.34 14.85
C PRO A 136 -2.10 -4.53 16.36
N ASN A 137 -0.89 -4.24 16.82
CA ASN A 137 -0.57 -4.24 18.24
C ASN A 137 -0.19 -2.82 18.69
N ASN A 138 -0.34 -2.48 19.96
CA ASN A 138 0.13 -1.21 20.52
C ASN A 138 1.64 -1.02 20.31
N LYS A 139 2.39 -2.11 20.32
CA LYS A 139 3.80 -2.17 19.91
C LYS A 139 3.90 -2.47 18.41
N PRO A 140 4.32 -1.51 17.56
CA PRO A 140 4.27 -1.65 16.11
C PRO A 140 5.00 -2.89 15.56
N GLU A 141 6.06 -3.33 16.23
CA GLU A 141 6.87 -4.49 15.88
C GLU A 141 6.23 -5.84 16.27
N GLN A 142 5.16 -5.85 17.04
CA GLN A 142 4.51 -7.05 17.57
C GLN A 142 3.13 -7.34 16.96
N GLY A 143 2.82 -6.72 15.82
CA GLY A 143 1.56 -6.91 15.10
C GLY A 143 1.66 -6.48 13.66
N HIS A 144 0.53 -6.50 12.94
CA HIS A 144 0.49 -6.02 11.57
C HIS A 144 0.75 -4.50 11.51
N ASN A 145 1.55 -4.11 10.52
CA ASN A 145 2.07 -2.77 10.28
C ASN A 145 2.40 -2.56 8.79
N LEU A 146 2.83 -1.36 8.42
CA LEU A 146 3.24 -1.01 7.05
C LEU A 146 4.30 -1.94 6.46
N ALA A 147 5.30 -2.37 7.24
CA ALA A 147 6.35 -3.26 6.75
C ALA A 147 5.77 -4.64 6.39
N THR A 148 4.90 -5.19 7.25
CA THR A 148 4.22 -6.47 6.96
C THR A 148 3.30 -6.34 5.73
N LEU A 149 2.55 -5.25 5.61
CA LEU A 149 1.71 -4.97 4.44
C LEU A 149 2.55 -4.90 3.16
N PHE A 150 3.66 -4.18 3.18
CA PHE A 150 4.54 -4.04 2.03
C PHE A 150 5.19 -5.38 1.65
N VAL A 151 5.67 -6.17 2.61
CA VAL A 151 6.25 -7.49 2.31
C VAL A 151 5.21 -8.42 1.70
N THR A 152 4.00 -8.45 2.24
CA THR A 152 2.91 -9.25 1.69
C THR A 152 2.50 -8.77 0.30
N ALA A 153 2.37 -7.46 0.08
CA ALA A 153 2.06 -6.90 -1.23
C ALA A 153 3.14 -7.23 -2.24
N ARG A 154 4.41 -7.01 -1.89
CA ARG A 154 5.55 -7.34 -2.74
C ARG A 154 5.58 -8.82 -3.10
N HIS A 155 5.25 -9.71 -2.16
CA HIS A 155 5.17 -11.14 -2.43
C HIS A 155 4.05 -11.44 -3.43
N ALA A 156 2.80 -11.09 -3.11
CA ALA A 156 1.63 -11.35 -3.95
C ALA A 156 1.74 -10.73 -5.36
N ILE A 157 2.37 -9.56 -5.49
CA ILE A 157 2.61 -8.94 -6.79
C ILE A 157 3.57 -9.79 -7.63
N ASN A 158 4.60 -10.35 -7.01
CA ASN A 158 5.72 -11.01 -7.70
C ASN A 158 5.60 -12.53 -7.83
N THR A 159 4.65 -13.16 -7.14
CA THR A 159 4.38 -14.60 -7.20
C THR A 159 3.02 -14.87 -7.87
N ASP A 160 2.85 -16.09 -8.36
CA ASP A 160 1.61 -16.56 -9.01
C ASP A 160 0.74 -17.39 -8.05
N ASP A 161 1.04 -17.33 -6.74
CA ASP A 161 0.38 -18.10 -5.67
C ASP A 161 -1.02 -17.56 -5.33
#